data_AF-A0A850BR55-F1
#
_entry.id   AF-A0A850BR55-F1
#
_cell.length_a   1.000
_cell.length_b   1.000
_cell.length_c   1.000
_cell.angle_alpha   90.00
_cell.angle_beta   90.00
_cell.angle_gamma   90.00
#
_symmetry.space_group_name_H-M   'P 1'
#
loop_
_entity.id
_entity.type
_entity.pdbx_description
1 polymer ?
#
loop_
_entity_poly.entity_id
_entity_poly.type
_entity_poly.pdbx_seq_one_letter_code
_entity_poly.pdbx_strand_id
1 'polypeptide(L)'
;MSPNGSDLGATLVQCAKAPVRRASAHLSAARVAEGLEAVSHDNLLAGLRDGIEQTAKRLGASVQDVEKALPWAELSPVLVRITSTQRAAADIWQKHADTVGGLLTGFSGGTNVSDVRKQSAGEYLTNLAGRFVRDKHLHGPLKQFATDLLAWEQLIESCGDRIDHGELAATFRRRRVMRVILAVSLGVVLLIAGSVYGYLKLTVAASRERVNATIAAADPCAVEGISDTDRGRALPEQLARIDGRLIECKKARDRAKYEASCEALATHLEAGRLTPDDEEPLKPEVVGLLRRVAAGSLTPADFMFPEGDMPCQDVSKAADRLWDAYATAAANSSEAWGSIEKVSDKLRKLLAVKGRGLSDASKKELSKRAEAASMKAIVSGKPDLLQSAKALCDFNTTFGVEYGKNCKGVAVAMGIK
;
A
#
# COMPACT_ATOMS: atom_id res chain seq x y z
N MET A 1 40.76 -5.27 11.38
CA MET A 1 41.60 -6.03 12.31
C MET A 1 40.71 -6.98 13.09
N SER A 2 40.53 -8.20 12.58
CA SER A 2 39.93 -9.26 13.39
C SER A 2 40.92 -9.59 14.51
N PRO A 3 40.50 -9.64 15.78
CA PRO A 3 41.35 -10.14 16.86
C PRO A 3 41.67 -11.60 16.54
N ASN A 4 42.84 -11.81 15.94
CA ASN A 4 43.36 -13.12 15.59
C ASN A 4 43.84 -13.79 16.87
N GLY A 5 43.24 -14.92 17.23
CA GLY A 5 43.72 -15.75 18.32
C GLY A 5 43.31 -15.22 19.70
N SER A 6 42.90 -16.14 20.56
CA SER A 6 42.50 -15.91 21.94
C SER A 6 43.65 -15.36 22.78
N ASP A 7 43.66 -14.05 23.07
CA ASP A 7 44.46 -13.46 24.16
C ASP A 7 43.75 -13.65 25.53
N LEU A 8 43.11 -14.80 25.73
CA LEU A 8 42.27 -15.04 26.91
C LEU A 8 43.17 -15.42 28.09
N GLY A 9 44.07 -16.37 27.87
CA GLY A 9 45.12 -16.74 28.80
C GLY A 9 46.02 -15.56 29.14
N ALA A 10 46.34 -14.71 28.17
CA ALA A 10 47.10 -13.47 28.40
C ALA A 10 46.44 -12.55 29.45
N THR A 11 45.10 -12.47 29.47
CA THR A 11 44.36 -11.67 30.45
C THR A 11 44.52 -12.22 31.87
N LEU A 12 44.38 -13.54 32.03
CA LEU A 12 44.62 -14.22 33.30
C LEU A 12 46.05 -13.98 33.78
N VAL A 13 47.03 -14.27 32.93
CA VAL A 13 48.47 -14.16 33.25
C VAL A 13 48.81 -12.73 33.65
N GLN A 14 48.27 -11.74 32.93
CA GLN A 14 48.51 -10.34 33.24
C GLN A 14 48.02 -9.97 34.63
N CYS A 15 46.81 -10.35 35.03
CA CYS A 15 46.26 -9.98 36.33
C CYS A 15 46.91 -10.79 37.47
N ALA A 16 47.10 -12.10 37.27
CA ALA A 16 47.71 -13.00 38.25
C ALA A 16 49.18 -12.65 38.55
N LYS A 17 49.94 -12.14 37.57
CA LYS A 17 51.32 -11.65 37.77
C LYS A 17 51.40 -10.20 38.24
N ALA A 18 50.28 -9.47 38.41
CA ALA A 18 50.32 -8.07 38.83
C ALA A 18 51.02 -7.83 40.18
N PRO A 19 50.81 -8.66 41.22
CA PRO A 19 51.54 -8.52 42.49
C PRO A 19 53.05 -8.78 42.33
N VAL A 20 53.42 -9.73 41.46
CA VAL A 20 54.82 -10.05 41.17
C VAL A 20 55.53 -8.90 40.44
N ARG A 21 54.85 -8.28 39.47
CA ARG A 21 55.37 -7.06 38.81
C ARG A 21 55.51 -5.90 39.78
N ARG A 22 54.56 -5.73 40.70
CA ARG A 22 54.63 -4.72 41.77
C ARG A 22 55.84 -4.99 42.67
N ALA A 23 56.06 -6.24 43.07
CA ALA A 23 57.24 -6.63 43.84
C ALA A 23 58.54 -6.32 43.09
N SER A 24 58.64 -6.67 41.80
CA SER A 24 59.82 -6.34 40.97
C SER A 24 60.09 -4.82 40.93
N ALA A 25 59.05 -3.99 40.83
CA ALA A 25 59.17 -2.53 40.89
C ALA A 25 59.66 -2.01 42.26
N HIS A 26 59.25 -2.62 43.38
CA HIS A 26 59.77 -2.28 44.71
C HIS A 26 61.23 -2.72 44.87
N LEU A 27 61.52 -3.96 44.47
CA LEU A 27 62.84 -4.57 44.57
C LEU A 27 63.90 -3.80 43.77
N SER A 28 63.59 -3.45 42.52
CA SER A 28 64.46 -2.62 41.67
C SER A 28 64.68 -1.20 42.21
N ALA A 29 63.76 -0.69 43.03
CA ALA A 29 63.91 0.56 43.78
C ALA A 29 64.59 0.38 45.15
N ALA A 30 65.24 -0.76 45.39
CA ALA A 30 65.89 -1.13 46.65
C ALA A 30 64.95 -1.17 47.89
N ARG A 31 63.63 -1.25 47.67
CA ARG A 31 62.59 -1.38 48.71
C ARG A 31 62.23 -2.84 48.91
N VAL A 32 63.14 -3.58 49.55
CA VAL A 32 63.05 -5.04 49.63
C VAL A 32 61.90 -5.50 50.52
N ALA A 33 61.65 -4.83 51.66
CA ALA A 33 60.56 -5.20 52.56
C ALA A 33 59.19 -5.09 51.87
N GLU A 34 58.93 -3.97 51.21
CA GLU A 34 57.71 -3.74 50.43
C GLU A 34 57.60 -4.68 49.23
N GLY A 35 58.75 -5.03 48.62
CA GLY A 35 58.83 -6.04 47.58
C GLY A 35 58.40 -7.42 48.06
N LEU A 36 58.89 -7.86 49.23
CA LEU A 36 58.51 -9.13 49.85
C LEU A 36 57.04 -9.15 50.28
N GLU A 37 56.50 -8.03 50.76
CA GLU A 37 55.09 -7.89 51.15
C GLU A 37 54.14 -7.92 49.94
N ALA A 38 54.54 -7.31 48.82
CA ALA A 38 53.73 -7.26 47.60
C ALA A 38 53.42 -8.64 47.00
N VAL A 39 54.23 -9.66 47.29
CA VAL A 39 54.04 -11.07 46.88
C VAL A 39 53.55 -11.97 48.03
N SER A 40 52.83 -11.38 49.00
CA SER A 40 52.11 -12.15 50.03
C SER A 40 51.04 -13.06 49.41
N HIS A 41 50.65 -14.10 50.17
CA HIS A 41 49.59 -15.04 49.80
C HIS A 41 48.31 -14.33 49.31
N ASP A 42 47.83 -13.37 50.09
CA ASP A 42 46.56 -12.71 49.81
C ASP A 42 46.64 -11.85 48.56
N ASN A 43 47.78 -11.19 48.32
CA ASN A 43 48.02 -10.41 47.11
C ASN A 43 48.07 -11.30 45.86
N LEU A 44 48.77 -12.44 45.92
CA LEU A 44 48.84 -13.40 44.81
C LEU A 44 47.49 -14.03 44.50
N LEU A 45 46.74 -14.44 45.53
CA LEU A 45 45.41 -15.02 45.37
C LEU A 45 44.41 -13.98 44.84
N ALA A 46 44.47 -12.73 45.32
CA ALA A 46 43.64 -11.64 44.82
C ALA A 46 43.93 -11.35 43.34
N GLY A 47 45.20 -11.30 42.94
CA GLY A 47 45.59 -11.13 41.53
C GLY A 47 45.09 -12.28 40.64
N LEU A 48 45.16 -13.52 41.14
CA LEU A 48 44.61 -14.68 40.42
C LEU A 48 43.08 -14.59 40.27
N ARG A 49 42.36 -14.25 41.34
CA ARG A 49 40.89 -14.07 41.31
C ARG A 49 40.46 -12.98 40.33
N ASP A 50 41.11 -11.83 40.35
CA ASP A 50 40.87 -10.76 39.37
C ASP A 50 41.10 -11.24 37.93
N GLY A 51 42.17 -11.99 37.70
CA GLY A 51 42.43 -12.61 36.39
C GLY A 51 41.34 -13.57 35.93
N ILE A 52 40.81 -14.39 36.83
CA ILE A 52 39.71 -15.32 36.56
C ILE A 52 38.44 -14.54 36.19
N GLU A 53 38.08 -13.52 36.98
CA GLU A 53 36.89 -12.69 36.75
C GLU A 53 36.98 -11.94 35.41
N GLN A 54 38.11 -11.32 35.11
CA GLN A 54 38.30 -10.61 33.85
C GLN A 54 38.28 -11.56 32.64
N THR A 55 38.85 -12.75 32.79
CA THR A 55 38.83 -13.78 31.74
C THR A 55 37.40 -14.30 31.53
N ALA A 56 36.65 -14.54 32.60
CA ALA A 56 35.25 -14.97 32.53
C ALA A 56 34.39 -13.91 31.84
N LYS A 57 34.56 -12.64 32.19
CA LYS A 57 33.87 -11.50 31.57
C LYS A 57 34.16 -11.41 30.07
N ARG A 58 35.44 -11.53 29.66
CA ARG A 58 35.81 -11.51 28.24
C ARG A 58 35.26 -12.69 27.45
N LEU A 59 35.19 -13.86 28.07
CA LEU A 59 34.62 -15.06 27.48
C LEU A 59 33.08 -15.04 27.42
N GLY A 60 32.43 -14.25 28.28
CA GLY A 60 31.02 -14.47 28.58
C GLY A 60 30.77 -15.83 29.25
N ALA A 61 31.75 -16.29 30.03
CA ALA A 61 31.71 -17.49 30.85
C ALA A 61 31.24 -17.17 32.28
N SER A 62 30.88 -18.20 33.04
CA SER A 62 30.82 -18.05 34.49
C SER A 62 32.24 -18.08 35.08
N VAL A 63 32.45 -17.39 36.20
CA VAL A 63 33.72 -17.44 36.96
C VAL A 63 34.08 -18.89 37.32
N GLN A 64 33.09 -19.70 37.70
CA GLN A 64 33.26 -21.11 38.04
C GLN A 64 33.80 -21.96 36.88
N ASP A 65 33.44 -21.65 35.63
CA ASP A 65 33.95 -22.39 34.47
C ASP A 65 35.43 -22.11 34.23
N VAL A 66 35.86 -20.86 34.44
CA VAL A 66 37.28 -20.48 34.37
C VAL A 66 38.05 -21.10 35.54
N GLU A 67 37.49 -21.07 36.76
CA GLU A 67 38.10 -21.69 37.94
C GLU A 67 38.33 -23.19 37.77
N LYS A 68 37.34 -23.92 37.23
CA LYS A 68 37.45 -25.36 36.97
C LYS A 68 38.52 -25.71 35.94
N ALA A 69 38.85 -24.78 35.03
CA ALA A 69 39.90 -24.97 34.04
C ALA A 69 41.32 -24.84 34.62
N LEU A 70 41.46 -24.28 35.83
CA LEU A 70 42.76 -24.07 36.46
C LEU A 70 43.24 -25.31 37.23
N PRO A 71 44.56 -25.60 37.22
CA PRO A 71 45.16 -26.69 37.99
C PRO A 71 45.30 -26.33 39.48
N TRP A 72 44.18 -26.19 40.20
CA TRP A 72 44.18 -25.85 41.64
C TRP A 72 44.99 -26.82 42.51
N ALA A 73 45.06 -28.09 42.11
CA ALA A 73 45.89 -29.10 42.78
C ALA A 73 47.39 -28.77 42.71
N GLU A 74 47.84 -28.08 41.66
CA GLU A 74 49.24 -27.65 41.48
C GLU A 74 49.47 -26.26 42.08
N LEU A 75 48.49 -25.34 41.95
CA LEU A 75 48.58 -23.96 42.44
C LEU A 75 48.56 -23.86 43.96
N SER A 76 47.68 -24.61 44.63
CA SER A 76 47.47 -24.46 46.08
C SER A 76 48.73 -24.82 46.90
N PRO A 77 49.45 -25.93 46.62
CA PRO A 77 50.70 -26.22 47.32
C PRO A 77 51.77 -25.14 47.15
N VAL A 78 51.87 -24.51 45.98
CA VAL A 78 52.86 -23.44 45.73
C VAL A 78 52.52 -22.19 46.53
N LEU A 79 51.26 -21.79 46.60
CA LEU A 79 50.82 -20.66 47.43
C LEU A 79 51.11 -20.89 48.92
N VAL A 80 50.89 -22.11 49.42
CA VAL A 80 51.22 -22.47 50.80
C VAL A 80 52.74 -22.38 51.06
N ARG A 81 53.58 -22.89 50.15
CA ARG A 81 55.05 -22.77 50.27
C ARG A 81 55.53 -21.32 50.18
N ILE A 82 54.95 -20.53 49.28
CA ILE A 82 55.23 -19.08 49.18
C ILE A 82 54.93 -18.39 50.51
N THR A 83 53.81 -18.73 51.16
CA THR A 83 53.42 -18.12 52.44
C THR A 83 54.46 -18.35 53.53
N SER A 84 54.96 -19.58 53.66
CA SER A 84 55.95 -19.90 54.70
C SER A 84 57.32 -19.30 54.38
N THR A 85 57.76 -19.37 53.12
CA THR A 85 59.08 -18.89 52.69
C THR A 85 59.15 -17.36 52.61
N GLN A 86 58.06 -16.69 52.24
CA GLN A 86 57.94 -15.23 52.26
C GLN A 86 58.07 -14.69 53.69
N ARG A 87 57.37 -15.29 54.67
CA ARG A 87 57.46 -14.86 56.07
C ARG A 87 58.86 -15.03 56.64
N ALA A 88 59.50 -16.18 56.37
CA ALA A 88 60.88 -16.42 56.78
C ALA A 88 61.86 -15.44 56.15
N ALA A 89 61.72 -15.16 54.84
CA ALA A 89 62.51 -14.18 54.14
C ALA A 89 62.31 -12.76 54.69
N ALA A 90 61.06 -12.35 54.96
CA ALA A 90 60.72 -11.04 55.49
C ALA A 90 61.24 -10.83 56.93
N ASP A 91 61.07 -11.80 57.82
CA ASP A 91 61.56 -11.73 59.20
C ASP A 91 63.10 -11.61 59.26
N ILE A 92 63.81 -12.41 58.46
CA ILE A 92 65.28 -12.37 58.43
C ILE A 92 65.78 -11.10 57.74
N TRP A 93 65.10 -10.64 56.69
CA TRP A 93 65.42 -9.37 56.05
C TRP A 93 65.26 -8.20 57.03
N GLN A 94 64.18 -8.19 57.82
CA GLN A 94 63.95 -7.15 58.83
C GLN A 94 65.06 -7.14 59.89
N LYS A 95 65.41 -8.31 60.45
CA LYS A 95 66.52 -8.43 61.42
C LYS A 95 67.85 -7.96 60.84
N HIS A 96 68.12 -8.26 59.57
CA HIS A 96 69.31 -7.80 58.88
C HIS A 96 69.29 -6.27 58.69
N ALA A 97 68.16 -5.70 58.27
CA ALA A 97 67.99 -4.26 58.09
C ALA A 97 68.18 -3.48 59.41
N ASP A 98 67.65 -4.00 60.52
CA ASP A 98 67.80 -3.43 61.86
C ASP A 98 69.27 -3.45 62.32
N THR A 99 70.00 -4.53 62.01
CA THR A 99 71.41 -4.70 62.40
C THR A 99 72.36 -3.80 61.58
N VAL A 100 72.07 -3.60 60.29
CA VAL A 100 72.93 -2.82 59.38
C VAL A 100 72.66 -1.30 59.48
N GLY A 101 71.65 -0.87 60.23
CA GLY A 101 71.48 0.55 60.60
C GLY A 101 71.29 1.49 59.41
N GLY A 102 70.60 1.05 58.36
CA GLY A 102 70.32 1.87 57.17
C GLY A 102 71.48 2.04 56.18
N LEU A 103 72.64 1.41 56.39
CA LEU A 103 73.80 1.45 55.47
C LEU A 103 73.58 0.71 54.12
N LEU A 104 72.38 0.17 53.87
CA LEU A 104 72.03 -0.58 52.66
C LEU A 104 71.80 0.31 51.42
N THR A 105 71.91 1.63 51.55
CA THR A 105 71.73 2.60 50.44
C THR A 105 72.80 2.48 49.34
N GLY A 106 73.93 1.80 49.60
CA GLY A 106 75.01 1.57 48.64
C GLY A 106 74.86 0.35 47.72
N PHE A 107 73.80 -0.46 47.88
CA PHE A 107 73.65 -1.74 47.16
C PHE A 107 73.21 -1.63 45.69
N SER A 108 73.02 -0.41 45.18
CA SER A 108 72.49 -0.12 43.84
C SER A 108 73.51 -0.22 42.68
N GLY A 109 74.80 -0.46 42.96
CA GLY A 109 75.86 -0.14 41.99
C GLY A 109 76.55 -1.25 41.19
N GLY A 110 76.26 -2.54 41.36
CA GLY A 110 77.31 -3.55 41.08
C GLY A 110 77.00 -4.82 40.27
N THR A 111 75.86 -4.99 39.60
CA THR A 111 75.64 -6.25 38.83
C THR A 111 75.22 -5.99 37.39
N ASN A 112 76.02 -6.56 36.46
CA ASN A 112 75.76 -6.74 35.03
C ASN A 112 74.51 -7.61 34.79
N VAL A 113 73.33 -7.13 35.20
CA VAL A 113 72.06 -7.74 34.79
C VAL A 113 71.55 -6.95 33.61
N SER A 114 71.45 -7.60 32.45
CA SER A 114 70.83 -7.04 31.26
C SER A 114 69.38 -6.67 31.55
N ASP A 115 69.09 -5.37 31.51
CA ASP A 115 67.76 -4.74 31.64
C ASP A 115 66.94 -5.16 32.87
N VAL A 116 67.21 -4.49 34.00
CA VAL A 116 66.47 -4.64 35.28
C VAL A 116 64.94 -4.53 35.10
N ARG A 117 64.45 -3.86 34.05
CA ARG A 117 63.01 -3.70 33.79
C ARG A 117 62.34 -4.97 33.25
N LYS A 118 63.10 -5.92 32.72
CA LYS A 118 62.59 -7.20 32.20
C LYS A 118 62.69 -8.33 33.20
N GLN A 119 63.38 -8.11 34.31
CA GLN A 119 63.64 -9.13 35.31
C GLN A 119 62.39 -9.42 36.16
N SER A 120 62.10 -10.71 36.35
CA SER A 120 61.05 -11.16 37.25
C SER A 120 61.42 -10.88 38.71
N ALA A 121 60.43 -10.78 39.62
CA ALA A 121 60.74 -10.60 41.04
C ALA A 121 61.50 -11.81 41.62
N GLY A 122 61.19 -13.02 41.15
CA GLY A 122 61.91 -14.24 41.54
C GLY A 122 63.35 -14.25 41.06
N GLU A 123 63.61 -13.83 39.83
CA GLU A 123 64.97 -13.68 39.31
C GLU A 123 65.75 -12.62 40.09
N TYR A 124 65.12 -11.49 40.42
CA TYR A 124 65.74 -10.43 41.20
C TYR A 124 66.13 -10.93 42.60
N LEU A 125 65.21 -11.61 43.29
CA LEU A 125 65.47 -12.20 44.61
C LEU A 125 66.56 -13.27 44.57
N THR A 126 66.65 -14.05 43.48
CA THR A 126 67.75 -15.00 43.27
C THR A 126 69.09 -14.30 43.21
N ASN A 127 69.18 -13.20 42.44
CA ASN A 127 70.39 -12.39 42.37
C ASN A 127 70.73 -11.73 43.71
N LEU A 128 69.72 -11.21 44.41
CA LEU A 128 69.86 -10.61 45.73
C LEU A 128 70.42 -11.63 46.73
N ALA A 129 69.82 -12.83 46.80
CA ALA A 129 70.30 -13.92 47.64
C ALA A 129 71.75 -14.28 47.31
N GLY A 130 72.13 -14.30 46.02
CA GLY A 130 73.49 -14.53 45.57
C GLY A 130 74.53 -13.57 46.15
N ARG A 131 74.15 -12.32 46.42
CA ARG A 131 75.05 -11.33 47.05
C ARG A 131 75.33 -11.64 48.53
N PHE A 132 74.44 -12.37 49.18
CA PHE A 132 74.56 -12.76 50.58
C PHE A 132 75.07 -14.19 50.78
N VAL A 133 75.69 -14.83 49.78
CA VAL A 133 76.18 -16.22 49.87
C VAL A 133 77.06 -16.50 51.11
N ARG A 134 77.77 -15.49 51.61
CA ARG A 134 78.58 -15.61 52.84
C ARG A 134 77.74 -15.60 54.12
N ASP A 135 76.58 -14.95 54.11
CA ASP A 135 75.61 -14.94 55.20
C ASP A 135 74.54 -16.03 54.95
N LYS A 136 74.78 -17.21 55.51
CA LYS A 136 73.89 -18.37 55.33
C LYS A 136 72.48 -18.12 55.90
N HIS A 137 72.34 -17.26 56.91
CA HIS A 137 71.06 -16.98 57.54
C HIS A 137 70.16 -16.17 56.61
N LEU A 138 70.73 -15.23 55.86
CA LEU A 138 70.01 -14.41 54.89
C LEU A 138 69.88 -15.09 53.52
N HIS A 139 70.94 -15.75 53.04
CA HIS A 139 70.98 -16.39 51.72
C HIS A 139 69.90 -17.46 51.53
N GLY A 140 69.81 -18.42 52.45
CA GLY A 140 68.97 -19.61 52.30
C GLY A 140 67.49 -19.26 52.13
N PRO A 141 66.89 -18.51 53.08
CA PRO A 141 65.48 -18.13 53.02
C PRO A 141 65.12 -17.25 51.83
N LEU A 142 65.98 -16.29 51.46
CA LEU A 142 65.77 -15.48 50.24
C LEU A 142 65.82 -16.33 48.96
N LYS A 143 66.79 -17.24 48.85
CA LYS A 143 66.93 -18.12 47.68
C LYS A 143 65.75 -19.09 47.56
N GLN A 144 65.30 -19.66 48.68
CA GLN A 144 64.16 -20.56 48.70
C GLN A 144 62.88 -19.81 48.28
N PHE A 145 62.66 -18.61 48.84
CA PHE A 145 61.51 -17.79 48.47
C PHE A 145 61.53 -17.40 46.98
N ALA A 146 62.69 -17.01 46.46
CA ALA A 146 62.87 -16.72 45.04
C ALA A 146 62.50 -17.92 44.15
N THR A 147 62.89 -19.13 44.56
CA THR A 147 62.60 -20.39 43.84
C THR A 147 61.09 -20.67 43.82
N ASP A 148 60.40 -20.53 44.95
CA ASP A 148 58.96 -20.74 45.03
C ASP A 148 58.19 -19.67 44.23
N LEU A 149 58.67 -18.43 44.19
CA LEU A 149 58.07 -17.35 43.38
C LEU A 149 58.22 -17.59 41.87
N LEU A 150 59.38 -18.08 41.42
CA LEU A 150 59.58 -18.48 40.02
C LEU A 150 58.65 -19.65 39.62
N ALA A 151 58.48 -20.63 40.52
CA ALA A 151 57.55 -21.73 40.31
C ALA A 151 56.10 -21.23 40.16
N TRP A 152 55.70 -20.23 40.94
CA TRP A 152 54.39 -19.58 40.77
C TRP A 152 54.26 -18.88 39.41
N GLU A 153 55.26 -18.09 39.01
CA GLU A 153 55.23 -17.38 37.72
C GLU A 153 55.09 -18.33 36.53
N GLN A 154 55.79 -19.47 36.56
CA GLN A 154 55.72 -20.51 35.54
C GLN A 154 54.35 -21.22 35.53
N LEU A 155 53.78 -21.52 36.71
CA LEU A 155 52.45 -22.14 36.81
C LEU A 155 51.37 -21.20 36.27
N ILE A 156 51.46 -19.90 36.54
CA ILE A 156 50.50 -18.92 36.00
C ILE A 156 50.57 -18.84 34.48
N GLU A 157 51.77 -18.91 33.87
CA GLU A 157 51.90 -18.98 32.41
C GLU A 157 51.25 -20.24 31.84
N SER A 158 51.52 -21.41 32.44
CA SER A 158 50.87 -22.67 32.07
C SER A 158 49.35 -22.60 32.20
N CYS A 159 48.82 -21.90 33.20
CA CYS A 159 47.39 -21.65 33.33
C CYS A 159 46.83 -20.82 32.16
N GLY A 160 47.58 -19.80 31.71
CA GLY A 160 47.24 -19.02 30.52
C GLY A 160 47.14 -19.90 29.29
N ASP A 161 48.16 -20.71 29.03
CA ASP A 161 48.21 -21.62 27.89
C ASP A 161 47.06 -22.64 27.90
N ARG A 162 46.72 -23.18 29.08
CA ARG A 162 45.57 -24.10 29.26
C ARG A 162 44.24 -23.43 28.97
N ILE A 163 44.07 -22.14 29.30
CA ILE A 163 42.85 -21.40 28.95
C ILE A 163 42.73 -21.19 27.45
N ASP A 164 43.84 -20.84 26.79
CA ASP A 164 43.84 -20.56 25.35
C ASP A 164 43.64 -21.81 24.49
N HIS A 165 44.19 -22.96 24.93
CA HIS A 165 44.14 -24.22 24.19
C HIS A 165 43.10 -25.22 24.71
N GLY A 166 42.48 -24.95 25.87
CA GLY A 166 41.55 -25.87 26.52
C GLY A 166 40.15 -25.93 25.92
N GLU A 167 39.35 -26.87 26.44
CA GLU A 167 37.95 -27.07 26.06
C GLU A 167 37.07 -25.82 26.24
N LEU A 168 37.47 -24.97 27.19
CA LEU A 168 36.81 -23.69 27.44
C LEU A 168 36.83 -22.82 26.18
N ALA A 169 37.99 -22.61 25.55
CA ALA A 169 38.10 -21.83 24.32
C ALA A 169 37.33 -22.45 23.13
N ALA A 170 37.22 -23.78 23.09
CA ALA A 170 36.47 -24.48 22.03
C ALA A 170 34.95 -24.29 22.17
N THR A 171 34.41 -24.42 23.39
CA THR A 171 32.98 -24.25 23.65
C THR A 171 32.50 -22.83 23.37
N PHE A 172 33.32 -21.82 23.66
CA PHE A 172 33.00 -20.41 23.33
C PHE A 172 33.00 -20.12 21.83
N ARG A 173 33.96 -20.66 21.08
CA ARG A 173 33.96 -20.54 19.62
C ARG A 173 32.67 -21.08 19.01
N ARG A 174 32.18 -22.23 19.50
CA ARG A 174 30.91 -22.83 19.04
C ARG A 174 29.69 -21.97 19.34
N ARG A 175 29.59 -21.41 20.55
CA ARG A 175 28.47 -20.51 20.94
C ARG A 175 28.45 -19.23 20.09
N ARG A 176 29.61 -18.63 19.82
CA ARG A 176 29.72 -17.41 19.01
C ARG A 176 29.25 -17.65 17.58
N VAL A 177 29.69 -18.75 16.95
CA VAL A 177 29.28 -19.12 15.59
C VAL A 177 27.77 -19.34 15.51
N MET A 178 27.15 -20.05 16.46
CA MET A 178 25.69 -20.24 16.47
C MET A 178 24.91 -18.92 16.56
N ARG A 179 25.34 -17.98 17.41
CA ARG A 179 24.65 -16.67 17.53
C ARG A 179 24.71 -15.88 16.22
N VAL A 180 25.85 -15.91 15.53
CA VAL A 180 25.99 -15.24 14.22
C VAL A 180 25.09 -15.89 13.18
N ILE A 181 25.03 -17.23 13.12
CA ILE A 181 24.14 -17.94 12.20
C ILE A 181 22.68 -17.56 12.45
N LEU A 182 22.23 -17.55 13.70
CA LEU A 182 20.85 -17.16 14.05
C LEU A 182 20.52 -15.71 13.67
N ALA A 183 21.43 -14.77 13.93
CA ALA A 183 21.23 -13.37 13.56
C ALA A 183 21.14 -13.18 12.04
N VAL A 184 22.00 -13.86 11.28
CA VAL A 184 21.99 -13.82 9.81
C VAL A 184 20.71 -14.45 9.27
N SER A 185 20.29 -15.61 9.79
CA SER A 185 19.06 -16.27 9.32
C SER A 185 17.82 -15.41 9.57
N LEU A 186 17.75 -14.73 10.72
CA LEU A 186 16.63 -13.82 11.02
C LEU A 186 16.61 -12.62 10.06
N GLY A 187 17.78 -12.05 9.76
CA GLY A 187 17.90 -10.96 8.79
C GLY A 187 17.42 -11.34 7.38
N VAL A 188 17.75 -12.55 6.92
CA VAL A 188 17.30 -13.06 5.61
C VAL A 188 15.78 -13.23 5.57
N VAL A 189 15.18 -13.81 6.63
CA VAL A 189 13.71 -13.98 6.71
C VAL A 189 12.99 -12.64 6.66
N LEU A 190 13.49 -11.63 7.38
CA LEU A 190 12.91 -10.29 7.37
C LEU A 190 13.02 -9.60 6.00
N LEU A 191 14.14 -9.79 5.29
CA LEU A 191 14.30 -9.26 3.93
C LEU A 191 13.32 -9.89 2.94
N ILE A 192 13.11 -11.21 3.01
CA ILE A 192 12.14 -11.91 2.15
C ILE A 192 10.71 -11.44 2.45
N ALA A 193 10.34 -11.33 3.73
CA ALA A 193 9.02 -10.84 4.12
C ALA A 193 8.78 -9.40 3.63
N GLY A 194 9.78 -8.53 3.75
CA GLY A 194 9.72 -7.14 3.27
C GLY A 194 9.55 -7.03 1.76
N SER A 195 10.24 -7.86 0.97
CA SER A 195 10.14 -7.83 -0.50
C SER A 195 8.78 -8.30 -1.01
N VAL A 196 8.23 -9.38 -0.44
CA VAL A 196 6.88 -9.87 -0.78
C VAL A 196 5.81 -8.83 -0.45
N TYR A 197 5.89 -8.21 0.73
CA TYR A 197 4.97 -7.15 1.12
C TYR A 197 5.04 -5.94 0.16
N GLY A 198 6.26 -5.51 -0.22
CA GLY A 198 6.47 -4.43 -1.17
C GLY A 198 5.86 -4.72 -2.56
N TYR A 199 6.06 -5.93 -3.07
CA TYR A 199 5.49 -6.37 -4.36
C TYR A 199 3.96 -6.38 -4.34
N LEU A 200 3.35 -6.92 -3.29
CA LEU A 200 1.88 -6.93 -3.13
C LEU A 200 1.31 -5.50 -3.09
N LYS A 201 1.95 -4.59 -2.35
CA LYS A 201 1.49 -3.20 -2.25
C LYS A 201 1.53 -2.49 -3.62
N LEU A 202 2.60 -2.68 -4.39
CA LEU A 202 2.74 -2.09 -5.73
C LEU A 202 1.70 -2.62 -6.73
N THR A 203 1.45 -3.93 -6.73
CA THR A 203 0.48 -4.54 -7.65
C THR A 203 -0.97 -4.14 -7.34
N VAL A 204 -1.32 -3.96 -6.06
CA VAL A 204 -2.63 -3.42 -5.65
C VAL A 204 -2.78 -1.95 -6.05
N ALA A 205 -1.73 -1.14 -5.87
CA ALA A 205 -1.78 0.27 -6.28
C ALA A 205 -1.99 0.44 -7.78
N ALA A 206 -1.22 -0.28 -8.61
CA ALA A 206 -1.35 -0.23 -10.07
C ALA A 206 -2.73 -0.70 -10.57
N SER A 207 -3.31 -1.70 -9.90
CA SER A 207 -4.66 -2.20 -10.17
C SER A 207 -5.74 -1.14 -9.90
N ARG A 208 -5.63 -0.46 -8.75
CA ARG A 208 -6.57 0.63 -8.39
C ARG A 208 -6.48 1.82 -9.31
N GLU A 209 -5.29 2.12 -9.82
CA GLU A 209 -5.09 3.19 -10.81
C GLU A 209 -5.79 2.87 -12.13
N ARG A 210 -5.69 1.63 -12.64
CA ARG A 210 -6.46 1.18 -13.82
C ARG A 210 -7.96 1.31 -13.60
N VAL A 211 -8.46 0.87 -12.44
CA VAL A 211 -9.87 1.01 -12.07
C VAL A 211 -10.30 2.49 -12.07
N ASN A 212 -9.50 3.38 -11.47
CA ASN A 212 -9.79 4.81 -11.47
C ASN A 212 -9.81 5.41 -12.88
N ALA A 213 -8.87 5.02 -13.73
CA ALA A 213 -8.83 5.48 -15.12
C ALA A 213 -10.10 5.07 -15.88
N THR A 214 -10.58 3.84 -15.69
CA THR A 214 -11.82 3.35 -16.32
C THR A 214 -13.08 4.03 -15.77
N ILE A 215 -13.13 4.27 -14.45
CA ILE A 215 -14.23 5.03 -13.83
C ILE A 215 -14.26 6.48 -14.35
N ALA A 216 -13.09 7.08 -14.60
CA ALA A 216 -12.97 8.45 -15.09
C ALA A 216 -13.20 8.61 -16.60
N ALA A 217 -13.30 7.52 -17.36
CA ALA A 217 -13.54 7.58 -18.80
C ALA A 217 -14.87 8.28 -19.13
N ALA A 218 -14.95 9.00 -20.25
CA ALA A 218 -16.18 9.70 -20.63
C ALA A 218 -17.36 8.73 -20.85
N ASP A 219 -17.10 7.56 -21.43
CA ASP A 219 -18.11 6.53 -21.67
C ASP A 219 -18.44 5.75 -20.38
N PRO A 220 -19.70 5.79 -19.88
CA PRO A 220 -20.13 5.01 -18.72
C PRO A 220 -20.01 3.50 -18.92
N CYS A 221 -20.06 3.01 -20.16
CA CYS A 221 -19.95 1.58 -20.46
C CYS A 221 -18.54 1.02 -20.38
N ALA A 222 -17.50 1.87 -20.33
CA ALA A 222 -16.11 1.42 -20.22
C ALA A 222 -15.85 0.54 -18.98
N VAL A 223 -16.65 0.71 -17.92
CA VAL A 223 -16.54 -0.07 -16.67
C VAL A 223 -16.83 -1.56 -16.85
N GLU A 224 -17.54 -1.98 -17.91
CA GLU A 224 -17.75 -3.40 -18.24
C GLU A 224 -16.42 -4.10 -18.59
N GLY A 225 -15.40 -3.35 -19.01
CA GLY A 225 -14.07 -3.89 -19.35
C GLY A 225 -13.14 -4.10 -18.15
N ILE A 226 -13.57 -3.80 -16.91
CA ILE A 226 -12.74 -4.00 -15.71
C ILE A 226 -12.63 -5.50 -15.41
N SER A 227 -11.40 -6.02 -15.35
CA SER A 227 -11.17 -7.43 -15.02
C SER A 227 -11.60 -7.77 -13.58
N ASP A 228 -12.02 -9.01 -13.34
CA ASP A 228 -12.39 -9.50 -11.99
C ASP A 228 -11.23 -9.36 -10.98
N THR A 229 -9.99 -9.51 -11.46
CA THR A 229 -8.80 -9.33 -10.62
C THR A 229 -8.65 -7.88 -10.15
N ASP A 230 -8.91 -6.92 -11.05
CA ASP A 230 -8.85 -5.50 -10.72
C ASP A 230 -10.04 -5.07 -9.85
N ARG A 231 -11.24 -5.63 -10.12
CA ARG A 231 -12.43 -5.43 -9.29
C ARG A 231 -12.23 -5.96 -7.87
N GLY A 232 -11.59 -7.13 -7.70
CA GLY A 232 -11.29 -7.71 -6.38
C GLY A 232 -10.28 -6.92 -5.54
N ARG A 233 -9.52 -6.00 -6.16
CA ARG A 233 -8.53 -5.13 -5.49
C ARG A 233 -9.01 -3.69 -5.32
N ALA A 234 -10.17 -3.36 -5.90
CA ALA A 234 -10.77 -2.05 -5.83
C ALA A 234 -11.21 -1.70 -4.40
N LEU A 235 -11.21 -0.42 -4.07
CA LEU A 235 -11.75 0.10 -2.83
C LEU A 235 -13.29 0.03 -2.85
N PRO A 236 -13.96 -0.05 -1.68
CA PRO A 236 -15.43 -0.05 -1.62
C PRO A 236 -16.07 1.15 -2.33
N GLU A 237 -15.46 2.33 -2.23
CA GLU A 237 -15.91 3.54 -2.93
C GLU A 237 -15.80 3.41 -4.46
N GLN A 238 -14.75 2.75 -4.95
CA GLN A 238 -14.57 2.50 -6.38
C GLN A 238 -15.64 1.51 -6.88
N LEU A 239 -15.97 0.48 -6.10
CA LEU A 239 -17.03 -0.48 -6.43
C LEU A 239 -18.39 0.20 -6.54
N ALA A 240 -18.75 1.06 -5.59
CA ALA A 240 -20.00 1.83 -5.64
C ALA A 240 -20.10 2.72 -6.90
N ARG A 241 -18.97 3.33 -7.31
CA ARG A 241 -18.92 4.12 -8.56
C ARG A 241 -19.03 3.25 -9.81
N ILE A 242 -18.41 2.07 -9.82
CA ILE A 242 -18.56 1.09 -10.92
C ILE A 242 -20.04 0.70 -11.07
N ASP A 243 -20.71 0.36 -9.98
CA ASP A 243 -22.12 -0.04 -10.01
C ASP A 243 -23.02 1.11 -10.49
N GLY A 244 -22.76 2.35 -10.05
CA GLY A 244 -23.45 3.54 -10.56
C GLY A 244 -23.28 3.73 -12.07
N ARG A 245 -22.06 3.57 -12.57
CA ARG A 245 -21.73 3.68 -14.00
C ARG A 245 -22.36 2.56 -14.83
N LEU A 246 -22.47 1.34 -14.29
CA LEU A 246 -23.19 0.24 -14.94
C LEU A 246 -24.68 0.54 -15.12
N ILE A 247 -25.31 1.19 -14.14
CA ILE A 247 -26.71 1.64 -14.24
C ILE A 247 -26.85 2.71 -15.32
N GLU A 248 -25.94 3.67 -15.38
CA GLU A 248 -25.90 4.71 -16.42
C GLU A 248 -25.70 4.11 -17.82
N CYS A 249 -24.76 3.18 -17.96
CA CYS A 249 -24.52 2.45 -19.21
C CYS A 249 -25.78 1.71 -19.68
N LYS A 250 -26.45 0.99 -18.76
CA LYS A 250 -27.70 0.28 -19.08
C LYS A 250 -28.78 1.26 -19.54
N LYS A 251 -28.98 2.38 -18.84
CA LYS A 251 -29.95 3.41 -19.25
C LYS A 251 -29.60 4.00 -20.61
N ALA A 252 -28.33 4.27 -20.90
CA ALA A 252 -27.88 4.77 -22.19
C ALA A 252 -28.14 3.75 -23.31
N ARG A 253 -27.88 2.46 -23.07
CA ARG A 253 -28.13 1.37 -24.02
C ARG A 253 -29.63 1.19 -24.28
N ASP A 254 -30.46 1.23 -23.24
CA ASP A 254 -31.91 1.12 -23.34
C ASP A 254 -32.49 2.33 -24.09
N ARG A 255 -31.99 3.55 -23.81
CA ARG A 255 -32.35 4.76 -24.55
C ARG A 255 -31.94 4.69 -26.02
N ALA A 256 -30.73 4.23 -26.33
CA ALA A 256 -30.29 4.08 -27.72
C ALA A 256 -31.13 3.05 -28.48
N LYS A 257 -31.53 1.94 -27.83
CA LYS A 257 -32.47 0.97 -28.40
C LYS A 257 -33.85 1.59 -28.65
N TYR A 258 -34.35 2.35 -27.68
CA TYR A 258 -35.62 3.07 -27.81
C TYR A 258 -35.60 4.07 -28.97
N GLU A 259 -34.57 4.92 -29.05
CA GLU A 259 -34.39 5.88 -30.14
C GLU A 259 -34.29 5.17 -31.51
N ALA A 260 -33.58 4.04 -31.57
CA ALA A 260 -33.51 3.21 -32.78
C ALA A 260 -34.88 2.60 -33.15
N SER A 261 -35.66 2.11 -32.18
CA SER A 261 -37.02 1.60 -32.44
C SER A 261 -37.96 2.71 -32.92
N CYS A 262 -37.82 3.92 -32.39
CA CYS A 262 -38.60 5.09 -32.83
C CYS A 262 -38.27 5.49 -34.27
N GLU A 263 -36.99 5.51 -34.63
CA GLU A 263 -36.57 5.78 -36.01
C GLU A 263 -36.99 4.66 -36.98
N ALA A 264 -36.98 3.40 -36.55
CA ALA A 264 -37.48 2.27 -37.32
C ALA A 264 -38.99 2.41 -37.56
N LEU A 265 -39.78 2.64 -36.50
CA LEU A 265 -41.22 2.89 -36.56
C LEU A 265 -41.55 4.03 -37.53
N ALA A 266 -40.85 5.17 -37.43
CA ALA A 266 -41.04 6.30 -38.34
C ALA A 266 -40.76 5.91 -39.81
N THR A 267 -39.68 5.16 -40.05
CA THR A 267 -39.31 4.69 -41.39
C THR A 267 -40.32 3.68 -41.96
N HIS A 268 -40.79 2.75 -41.15
CA HIS A 268 -41.81 1.77 -41.52
C HIS A 268 -43.17 2.43 -41.79
N LEU A 269 -43.55 3.42 -40.98
CA LEU A 269 -44.78 4.19 -41.16
C LEU A 269 -44.74 5.00 -42.47
N GLU A 270 -43.65 5.72 -42.74
CA GLU A 270 -43.44 6.44 -44.00
C GLU A 270 -43.48 5.51 -45.22
N ALA A 271 -42.98 4.29 -45.08
CA ALA A 271 -43.03 3.25 -46.12
C ALA A 271 -44.41 2.59 -46.25
N GLY A 272 -45.36 2.89 -45.37
CA GLY A 272 -46.69 2.27 -45.33
C GLY A 272 -46.66 0.78 -44.90
N ARG A 273 -45.62 0.35 -44.18
CA ARG A 273 -45.37 -1.06 -43.82
C ARG A 273 -45.02 -1.20 -42.35
N LEU A 274 -46.02 -1.06 -41.48
CA LEU A 274 -45.86 -1.37 -40.05
C LEU A 274 -45.62 -2.86 -39.85
N THR A 275 -44.67 -3.19 -38.99
CA THR A 275 -44.33 -4.57 -38.61
C THR A 275 -44.91 -4.90 -37.23
N PRO A 276 -45.07 -6.20 -36.87
CA PRO A 276 -45.54 -6.58 -35.54
C PRO A 276 -44.67 -6.02 -34.40
N ASP A 277 -43.36 -5.91 -34.62
CA ASP A 277 -42.39 -5.37 -33.65
C ASP A 277 -42.64 -3.88 -33.36
N ASP A 278 -43.17 -3.14 -34.34
CA ASP A 278 -43.54 -1.72 -34.18
C ASP A 278 -44.83 -1.55 -33.36
N GLU A 279 -45.70 -2.55 -33.38
CA GLU A 279 -47.03 -2.50 -32.76
C GLU A 279 -47.04 -2.98 -31.31
N GLU A 280 -46.17 -3.94 -30.96
CA GLU A 280 -46.06 -4.52 -29.63
C GLU A 280 -45.94 -3.49 -28.49
N PRO A 281 -45.11 -2.42 -28.59
CA PRO A 281 -44.96 -1.46 -27.49
C PRO A 281 -46.08 -0.41 -27.43
N LEU A 282 -47.03 -0.41 -28.38
CA LEU A 282 -48.00 0.66 -28.54
C LEU A 282 -49.37 0.31 -27.95
N LYS A 283 -50.12 1.35 -27.56
CA LYS A 283 -51.53 1.19 -27.15
C LYS A 283 -52.36 0.73 -28.35
N PRO A 284 -53.36 -0.17 -28.17
CA PRO A 284 -54.18 -0.67 -29.28
C PRO A 284 -54.85 0.41 -30.13
N GLU A 285 -55.26 1.52 -29.49
CA GLU A 285 -55.88 2.67 -30.16
C GLU A 285 -54.89 3.38 -31.12
N VAL A 286 -53.64 3.53 -30.67
CA VAL A 286 -52.55 4.14 -31.46
C VAL A 286 -52.17 3.22 -32.62
N VAL A 287 -52.10 1.90 -32.39
CA VAL A 287 -51.85 0.92 -33.46
C VAL A 287 -52.91 1.02 -34.56
N GLY A 288 -54.19 1.11 -34.17
CA GLY A 288 -55.29 1.28 -35.11
C GLY A 288 -55.15 2.55 -35.95
N LEU A 289 -54.76 3.67 -35.33
CA LEU A 289 -54.49 4.91 -36.04
C LEU A 289 -53.30 4.78 -37.00
N LEU A 290 -52.16 4.29 -36.53
CA LEU A 290 -50.95 4.19 -37.35
C LEU A 290 -51.15 3.28 -38.56
N ARG A 291 -51.92 2.19 -38.43
CA ARG A 291 -52.32 1.36 -39.58
C ARG A 291 -53.13 2.14 -40.63
N ARG A 292 -54.05 3.00 -40.19
CA ARG A 292 -54.81 3.88 -41.11
C ARG A 292 -53.93 4.97 -41.72
N VAL A 293 -52.95 5.49 -40.97
CA VAL A 293 -51.93 6.41 -41.49
C VAL A 293 -51.12 5.73 -42.59
N ALA A 294 -50.57 4.54 -42.31
CA ALA A 294 -49.81 3.74 -43.27
C ALA A 294 -50.62 3.43 -44.54
N ALA A 295 -51.92 3.17 -44.40
CA ALA A 295 -52.83 2.92 -45.51
C ALA A 295 -53.34 4.19 -46.22
N GLY A 296 -53.06 5.39 -45.69
CA GLY A 296 -53.59 6.66 -46.21
C GLY A 296 -55.11 6.82 -46.08
N SER A 297 -55.75 6.05 -45.19
CA SER A 297 -57.21 5.92 -45.06
C SER A 297 -57.72 6.36 -43.69
N LEU A 298 -57.39 7.59 -43.29
CA LEU A 298 -57.86 8.16 -42.03
C LEU A 298 -59.37 8.35 -42.03
N THR A 299 -59.96 8.18 -40.85
CA THR A 299 -61.38 8.45 -40.57
C THR A 299 -61.55 9.82 -39.93
N PRO A 300 -62.76 10.42 -39.90
CA PRO A 300 -62.98 11.74 -39.30
C PRO A 300 -62.54 11.85 -37.83
N ALA A 301 -62.63 10.77 -37.06
CA ALA A 301 -62.22 10.74 -35.65
C ALA A 301 -60.69 10.90 -35.49
N ASP A 302 -59.92 10.46 -36.48
CA ASP A 302 -58.46 10.43 -36.40
C ASP A 302 -57.83 11.83 -36.44
N PHE A 303 -58.52 12.84 -36.97
CA PHE A 303 -57.99 14.19 -37.15
C PHE A 303 -57.90 15.00 -35.85
N MET A 304 -58.50 14.49 -34.78
CA MET A 304 -58.45 15.07 -33.44
C MET A 304 -57.45 14.34 -32.54
N PHE A 305 -56.49 13.61 -33.12
CA PHE A 305 -55.51 12.86 -32.36
C PHE A 305 -54.70 13.80 -31.43
N PRO A 306 -54.68 13.53 -30.11
CA PRO A 306 -53.99 14.37 -29.14
C PRO A 306 -52.48 14.42 -29.39
N GLU A 307 -51.87 15.59 -29.19
CA GLU A 307 -50.42 15.72 -29.42
C GLU A 307 -49.65 14.74 -28.54
N GLY A 308 -49.96 14.66 -27.24
CA GLY A 308 -49.27 13.79 -26.28
C GLY A 308 -49.38 12.28 -26.50
N ASP A 309 -50.28 11.82 -27.38
CA ASP A 309 -50.50 10.39 -27.62
C ASP A 309 -49.69 9.83 -28.80
N MET A 310 -49.04 10.69 -29.60
CA MET A 310 -48.14 10.23 -30.66
C MET A 310 -46.92 9.55 -30.04
N PRO A 311 -46.50 8.35 -30.49
CA PRO A 311 -45.32 7.70 -29.92
C PRO A 311 -44.04 8.49 -30.21
N CYS A 312 -43.01 8.24 -29.41
CA CYS A 312 -41.65 8.76 -29.63
C CYS A 312 -41.51 10.29 -29.56
N GLN A 313 -42.37 10.97 -28.79
CA GLN A 313 -42.37 12.43 -28.66
C GLN A 313 -41.07 13.01 -28.11
N ASP A 314 -40.39 12.25 -27.27
CA ASP A 314 -39.12 12.61 -26.66
C ASP A 314 -37.92 12.45 -27.63
N VAL A 315 -38.12 11.77 -28.76
CA VAL A 315 -37.15 11.62 -29.84
C VAL A 315 -37.51 12.57 -30.98
N SER A 316 -37.17 13.85 -30.82
CA SER A 316 -37.55 14.96 -31.73
C SER A 316 -37.58 14.60 -33.22
N LYS A 317 -36.51 14.01 -33.75
CA LYS A 317 -36.39 13.65 -35.17
C LYS A 317 -37.41 12.58 -35.60
N ALA A 318 -37.62 11.54 -34.80
CA ALA A 318 -38.61 10.51 -35.08
C ALA A 318 -40.04 11.06 -34.92
N ALA A 319 -40.29 11.88 -33.89
CA ALA A 319 -41.58 12.52 -33.66
C ALA A 319 -42.01 13.37 -34.87
N ASP A 320 -41.12 14.22 -35.38
CA ASP A 320 -41.41 15.08 -36.54
C ASP A 320 -41.76 14.24 -37.77
N ARG A 321 -41.00 13.17 -38.03
CA ARG A 321 -41.27 12.22 -39.13
C ARG A 321 -42.62 11.52 -39.01
N LEU A 322 -42.98 11.08 -37.80
CA LEU A 322 -44.28 10.46 -37.54
C LEU A 322 -45.44 11.44 -37.79
N TRP A 323 -45.31 12.68 -37.30
CA TRP A 323 -46.29 13.74 -37.55
C TRP A 323 -46.39 14.11 -39.02
N ASP A 324 -45.27 14.09 -39.73
CA ASP A 324 -45.21 14.35 -41.17
C ASP A 324 -45.90 13.26 -41.98
N ALA A 325 -45.69 11.98 -41.63
CA ALA A 325 -46.40 10.85 -42.21
C ALA A 325 -47.92 10.93 -41.94
N TYR A 326 -48.30 11.25 -40.69
CA TYR A 326 -49.70 11.46 -40.31
C TYR A 326 -50.35 12.62 -41.08
N ALA A 327 -49.67 13.77 -41.20
CA ALA A 327 -50.16 14.90 -41.98
C ALA A 327 -50.29 14.56 -43.47
N THR A 328 -49.37 13.78 -44.02
CA THR A 328 -49.41 13.31 -45.41
C THR A 328 -50.61 12.38 -45.64
N ALA A 329 -50.84 11.43 -44.73
CA ALA A 329 -52.02 10.56 -44.79
C ALA A 329 -53.31 11.39 -44.70
N ALA A 330 -53.40 12.33 -43.75
CA ALA A 330 -54.54 13.24 -43.61
C ALA A 330 -54.78 14.09 -44.86
N ALA A 331 -53.74 14.61 -45.50
CA ALA A 331 -53.85 15.37 -46.74
C ALA A 331 -54.44 14.53 -47.89
N ASN A 332 -54.20 13.22 -47.88
CA ASN A 332 -54.62 12.29 -48.92
C ASN A 332 -55.98 11.59 -48.64
N SER A 333 -56.47 11.58 -47.40
CA SER A 333 -57.76 10.96 -47.03
C SER A 333 -58.98 11.83 -47.40
N SER A 334 -59.27 11.96 -48.70
CA SER A 334 -60.30 12.87 -49.21
C SER A 334 -61.70 12.63 -48.67
N GLU A 335 -62.08 11.36 -48.45
CA GLU A 335 -63.41 11.01 -47.96
C GLU A 335 -63.67 11.53 -46.53
N ALA A 336 -62.66 11.51 -45.66
CA ALA A 336 -62.81 11.96 -44.29
C ALA A 336 -63.03 13.48 -44.17
N TRP A 337 -62.45 14.26 -45.09
CA TRP A 337 -62.66 15.71 -45.15
C TRP A 337 -64.10 16.12 -45.43
N GLY A 338 -64.89 15.25 -46.07
CA GLY A 338 -66.33 15.46 -46.26
C GLY A 338 -67.14 15.53 -44.96
N SER A 339 -66.64 14.93 -43.88
CA SER A 339 -67.41 14.70 -42.64
C SER A 339 -66.79 15.27 -41.37
N ILE A 340 -65.55 15.74 -41.42
CA ILE A 340 -64.80 16.25 -40.25
C ILE A 340 -65.25 17.61 -39.69
N GLU A 341 -65.50 17.75 -38.40
CA GLU A 341 -65.86 19.05 -37.82
C GLU A 341 -64.66 19.88 -37.36
N LYS A 342 -63.61 19.23 -36.87
CA LYS A 342 -62.45 19.86 -36.25
C LYS A 342 -61.18 19.08 -36.55
N VAL A 343 -60.06 19.79 -36.59
CA VAL A 343 -58.70 19.24 -36.75
C VAL A 343 -57.85 19.73 -35.61
N SER A 344 -57.01 18.86 -35.06
CA SER A 344 -56.05 19.19 -34.00
C SER A 344 -55.14 20.35 -34.43
N ASP A 345 -54.76 21.21 -33.49
CA ASP A 345 -53.97 22.40 -33.81
C ASP A 345 -52.60 22.05 -34.41
N LYS A 346 -51.99 20.93 -33.97
CA LYS A 346 -50.74 20.41 -34.52
C LYS A 346 -50.90 20.01 -35.99
N LEU A 347 -51.92 19.21 -36.31
CA LEU A 347 -52.18 18.79 -37.70
C LEU A 347 -52.51 20.00 -38.58
N ARG A 348 -53.30 20.95 -38.08
CA ARG A 348 -53.62 22.18 -38.80
C ARG A 348 -52.35 22.97 -39.15
N LYS A 349 -51.41 23.12 -38.21
CA LYS A 349 -50.12 23.80 -38.45
C LYS A 349 -49.29 23.08 -39.51
N LEU A 350 -49.21 21.75 -39.45
CA LEU A 350 -48.45 20.94 -40.42
C LEU A 350 -49.02 21.02 -41.84
N LEU A 351 -50.35 21.04 -41.98
CA LEU A 351 -51.03 21.16 -43.27
C LEU A 351 -51.02 22.58 -43.83
N ALA A 352 -50.86 23.61 -42.99
CA ALA A 352 -50.76 25.00 -43.42
C ALA A 352 -49.39 25.34 -44.04
N VAL A 353 -48.39 24.44 -43.95
CA VAL A 353 -47.07 24.65 -44.57
C VAL A 353 -47.19 24.65 -46.09
N LYS A 354 -46.71 25.73 -46.72
CA LYS A 354 -46.77 25.92 -48.17
C LYS A 354 -46.09 24.75 -48.90
N GLY A 355 -46.80 24.14 -49.85
CA GLY A 355 -46.30 23.02 -50.64
C GLY A 355 -46.65 21.63 -50.09
N ARG A 356 -47.14 21.52 -48.84
CA ARG A 356 -47.56 20.24 -48.25
C ARG A 356 -49.07 20.03 -48.16
N GLY A 357 -49.85 21.09 -48.38
CA GLY A 357 -51.28 21.14 -48.11
C GLY A 357 -52.13 20.04 -48.75
N LEU A 358 -53.44 20.10 -48.52
CA LEU A 358 -54.40 19.08 -48.93
C LEU A 358 -54.24 18.66 -50.40
N SER A 359 -54.43 17.36 -50.66
CA SER A 359 -54.55 16.85 -52.03
C SER A 359 -55.73 17.51 -52.75
N ASP A 360 -55.71 17.57 -54.07
CA ASP A 360 -56.80 18.21 -54.82
C ASP A 360 -58.15 17.51 -54.60
N ALA A 361 -58.14 16.19 -54.40
CA ALA A 361 -59.33 15.42 -54.03
C ALA A 361 -59.86 15.86 -52.65
N SER A 362 -58.98 16.00 -51.65
CA SER A 362 -59.34 16.48 -50.31
C SER A 362 -59.86 17.92 -50.34
N LYS A 363 -59.20 18.82 -51.09
CA LYS A 363 -59.67 20.20 -51.30
C LYS A 363 -61.06 20.24 -51.94
N LYS A 364 -61.32 19.35 -52.91
CA LYS A 364 -62.61 19.25 -53.59
C LYS A 364 -63.74 18.82 -52.65
N GLU A 365 -63.52 17.78 -51.84
CA GLU A 365 -64.55 17.33 -50.87
C GLU A 365 -64.80 18.38 -49.78
N LEU A 366 -63.74 19.02 -49.28
CA LEU A 366 -63.82 20.12 -48.32
C LEU A 366 -64.62 21.31 -48.88
N SER A 367 -64.36 21.69 -50.14
CA SER A 367 -65.09 22.75 -50.85
C SER A 367 -66.55 22.38 -51.08
N LYS A 368 -66.83 21.17 -51.57
CA LYS A 368 -68.19 20.65 -51.80
C LYS A 368 -69.05 20.70 -50.55
N ARG A 369 -68.49 20.32 -49.40
CA ARG A 369 -69.19 20.38 -48.11
C ARG A 369 -69.49 21.82 -47.69
N ALA A 370 -68.49 22.71 -47.73
CA ALA A 370 -68.68 24.10 -47.33
C ALA A 370 -69.71 24.81 -48.23
N GLU A 371 -69.71 24.53 -49.52
CA GLU A 371 -70.69 25.04 -50.48
C GLU A 371 -72.11 24.52 -50.20
N ALA A 372 -72.27 23.22 -49.92
CA ALA A 372 -73.56 22.64 -49.58
C ALA A 372 -74.12 23.20 -48.26
N ALA A 373 -73.28 23.35 -47.24
CA ALA A 373 -73.66 23.97 -45.95
C ALA A 373 -74.03 25.44 -46.13
N SER A 374 -73.26 26.18 -46.93
CA SER A 374 -73.50 27.59 -47.25
C SER A 374 -74.81 27.80 -48.00
N MET A 375 -75.08 26.99 -49.03
CA MET A 375 -76.34 27.04 -49.76
C MET A 375 -77.54 26.80 -48.83
N LYS A 376 -77.45 25.76 -47.97
CA LYS A 376 -78.49 25.46 -46.99
C LYS A 376 -78.71 26.62 -46.00
N ALA A 377 -77.62 27.24 -45.53
CA ALA A 377 -77.69 28.37 -44.61
C ALA A 377 -78.35 29.60 -45.25
N ILE A 378 -77.93 29.97 -46.47
CA ILE A 378 -78.49 31.09 -47.24
C ILE A 378 -79.99 30.90 -47.47
N VAL A 379 -80.41 29.72 -47.92
CA VAL A 379 -81.83 29.43 -48.18
C VAL A 379 -82.66 29.47 -46.90
N SER A 380 -82.09 29.03 -45.77
CA SER A 380 -82.81 28.99 -44.50
C SER A 380 -82.95 30.36 -43.81
N GLY A 381 -82.01 31.28 -44.05
CA GLY A 381 -81.91 32.57 -43.35
C GLY A 381 -81.63 32.48 -41.84
N LYS A 382 -81.39 31.28 -41.28
CA LYS A 382 -81.19 31.11 -39.83
C LYS A 382 -79.78 31.58 -39.41
N PRO A 383 -79.65 32.42 -38.36
CA PRO A 383 -78.36 32.98 -37.95
C PRO A 383 -77.34 31.90 -37.56
N ASP A 384 -77.75 30.86 -36.84
CA ASP A 384 -76.86 29.78 -36.40
C ASP A 384 -76.29 28.97 -37.58
N LEU A 385 -77.10 28.78 -38.63
CA LEU A 385 -76.68 28.09 -39.84
C LEU A 385 -75.71 28.95 -40.65
N LEU A 386 -75.94 30.27 -40.73
CA LEU A 386 -75.01 31.21 -41.37
C LEU A 386 -73.67 31.25 -40.64
N GLN A 387 -73.67 31.32 -39.31
CA GLN A 387 -72.44 31.32 -38.51
C GLN A 387 -71.66 30.00 -38.66
N SER A 388 -72.37 28.86 -38.66
CA SER A 388 -71.75 27.54 -38.87
C SER A 388 -71.18 27.39 -40.29
N ALA A 389 -71.91 27.86 -41.31
CA ALA A 389 -71.43 27.86 -42.69
C ALA A 389 -70.21 28.77 -42.87
N LYS A 390 -70.21 29.95 -42.25
CA LYS A 390 -69.03 30.84 -42.22
C LYS A 390 -67.83 30.16 -41.59
N ALA A 391 -68.00 29.53 -40.42
CA ALA A 391 -66.92 28.82 -39.75
C ALA A 391 -66.32 27.71 -40.63
N LEU A 392 -67.16 26.97 -41.38
CA LEU A 392 -66.70 25.98 -42.36
C LEU A 392 -65.95 26.62 -43.54
N CYS A 393 -66.45 27.73 -44.09
CA CYS A 393 -65.77 28.44 -45.16
C CYS A 393 -64.41 28.99 -44.69
N ASP A 394 -64.33 29.59 -43.50
CA ASP A 394 -63.08 30.10 -42.93
C ASP A 394 -62.10 28.96 -42.66
N PHE A 395 -62.59 27.83 -42.14
CA PHE A 395 -61.79 26.61 -41.96
C PHE A 395 -61.18 26.16 -43.30
N ASN A 396 -61.93 26.20 -44.41
CA ASN A 396 -61.40 25.90 -45.74
C ASN A 396 -60.24 26.80 -46.15
N THR A 397 -60.32 28.10 -45.86
CA THR A 397 -59.25 29.05 -46.20
C THR A 397 -57.95 28.77 -45.44
N THR A 398 -58.01 28.19 -44.24
CA THR A 398 -56.80 27.82 -43.49
C THR A 398 -55.94 26.77 -44.20
N PHE A 399 -56.54 26.02 -45.13
CA PHE A 399 -55.84 25.03 -45.97
C PHE A 399 -55.63 25.51 -47.41
N GLY A 400 -55.79 26.81 -47.68
CA GLY A 400 -55.60 27.42 -48.99
C GLY A 400 -56.67 27.06 -50.03
N VAL A 401 -57.87 26.66 -49.59
CA VAL A 401 -59.02 26.47 -50.48
C VAL A 401 -59.73 27.81 -50.66
N GLU A 402 -59.86 28.27 -51.89
CA GLU A 402 -60.56 29.52 -52.22
C GLU A 402 -62.07 29.43 -51.92
N TYR A 403 -62.68 30.56 -51.54
CA TYR A 403 -64.12 30.63 -51.37
C TYR A 403 -64.86 30.36 -52.68
N GLY A 404 -65.73 29.35 -52.67
CA GLY A 404 -66.68 29.12 -53.75
C GLY A 404 -67.83 30.14 -53.75
N LYS A 405 -68.78 29.94 -54.67
CA LYS A 405 -69.90 30.88 -54.92
C LYS A 405 -70.78 31.05 -53.69
N ASN A 406 -71.14 29.96 -53.01
CA ASN A 406 -72.03 30.03 -51.85
C ASN A 406 -71.30 30.50 -50.59
N CYS A 407 -70.01 30.15 -50.41
CA CYS A 407 -69.22 30.72 -49.31
C CYS A 407 -69.11 32.26 -49.41
N LYS A 408 -68.90 32.81 -50.62
CA LYS A 408 -68.98 34.26 -50.85
C LYS A 408 -70.36 34.82 -50.53
N GLY A 409 -71.42 34.08 -50.86
CA GLY A 409 -72.80 34.42 -50.53
C GLY A 409 -73.06 34.52 -49.02
N VAL A 410 -72.50 33.60 -48.21
CA VAL A 410 -72.60 33.65 -46.75
C VAL A 410 -71.89 34.87 -46.18
N ALA A 411 -70.70 35.23 -46.69
CA ALA A 411 -70.00 36.44 -46.27
C ALA A 411 -70.84 37.71 -46.49
N VAL A 412 -71.45 37.83 -47.68
CA VAL A 412 -72.36 38.95 -48.01
C VAL A 412 -73.60 38.94 -47.12
N ALA A 413 -74.23 37.77 -46.91
CA ALA A 413 -75.42 37.63 -46.07
C ALA A 413 -75.17 38.01 -44.60
N MET A 414 -73.92 37.85 -44.13
CA MET A 414 -73.49 38.24 -42.79
C MET A 414 -72.96 39.68 -42.70
N GLY A 415 -72.98 40.44 -43.80
CA GLY A 415 -72.50 41.83 -43.84
C GLY A 415 -70.98 41.96 -43.74
N ILE A 416 -70.24 40.90 -44.04
CA ILE A 416 -68.78 40.88 -44.02
C ILE A 416 -68.30 41.33 -45.39
N LYS A 417 -67.63 42.48 -45.43
CA LYS A 417 -67.06 43.06 -46.66
C LYS A 417 -65.78 42.35 -47.08
#